data_AF-A0A3B0YZX2-F1
#
_entry.id   AF-A0A3B0YZX2-F1
#
_cell.length_a   1.000
_cell.length_b   1.000
_cell.length_c   1.000
_cell.angle_alpha   90.00
_cell.angle_beta   90.00
_cell.angle_gamma   90.00
#
_symmetry.space_group_name_H-M   'P 1'
#
loop_
_entity.id
_entity.type
_entity.pdbx_description
1 polymer ?
#
loop_
_entity_poly.entity_id
_entity_poly.type
_entity_poly.pdbx_seq_one_letter_code
_entity_poly.pdbx_strand_id
1 'polypeptide(L)' 'MIPDWKKFLENAGAEFNEHGVIHYGNLRRELSVALTGNVFADLSHYGLISVHGEDAAEFLLGQFTN' A
#
# COMPACT_ATOMS: atom_id res chain seq x y z
N MET A 1 -5.06 -8.01 -4.91
CA MET A 1 -3.61 -8.30 -4.73
C MET A 1 -3.16 -9.32 -5.77
N ILE A 2 -1.98 -9.11 -6.37
CA ILE A 2 -1.38 -10.04 -7.34
C ILE A 2 -0.86 -11.29 -6.60
N PRO A 3 -1.13 -12.53 -7.05
CA PRO A 3 -0.75 -13.75 -6.32
C PRO A 3 0.74 -13.88 -6.00
N ASP A 4 1.63 -13.54 -6.93
CA ASP A 4 3.07 -13.61 -6.72
C ASP A 4 3.54 -12.63 -5.64
N TRP A 5 2.92 -11.46 -5.57
CA TRP A 5 3.18 -10.47 -4.54
C TRP A 5 2.75 -10.97 -3.15
N LYS A 6 1.57 -11.59 -3.07
CA LYS A 6 1.10 -12.22 -1.83
C LYS A 6 2.10 -13.26 -1.34
N LYS A 7 2.53 -14.17 -2.23
CA LYS A 7 3.49 -15.22 -1.89
C LYS A 7 4.85 -14.67 -1.45
N PHE A 8 5.32 -13.61 -2.11
CA PHE A 8 6.55 -12.93 -1.70
C PHE A 8 6.45 -12.40 -0.26
N LEU A 9 5.32 -11.77 0.09
CA LEU A 9 5.07 -11.24 1.42
C LEU A 9 4.92 -12.35 2.47
N GLU A 10 4.18 -13.42 2.17
CA GLU A 10 4.05 -14.59 3.06
C GLU A 10 5.43 -15.20 3.37
N ASN A 11 6.30 -15.32 2.37
CA ASN A 11 7.69 -15.78 2.57
C ASN A 11 8.53 -14.84 3.42
N ALA A 12 8.21 -13.53 3.43
CA ALA A 12 8.83 -12.54 4.30
C ALA A 12 8.24 -12.53 5.73
N GLY A 13 7.28 -13.41 6.02
CA GLY A 13 6.62 -13.52 7.33
C GLY A 13 5.37 -12.64 7.49
N ALA A 14 4.82 -12.11 6.40
CA ALA A 14 3.59 -11.33 6.45
C ALA A 14 2.40 -12.20 6.84
N GLU A 15 1.67 -11.77 7.86
CA GLU A 15 0.37 -12.32 8.21
C GLU A 15 -0.73 -11.45 7.58
N PHE A 16 -1.84 -12.07 7.15
CA PHE A 16 -2.92 -11.41 6.40
C PHE A 16 -4.28 -11.55 7.08
N ASN A 17 -5.15 -10.56 6.87
CA ASN A 17 -6.59 -10.62 7.14
C ASN A 17 -7.40 -10.31 5.87
N GLU A 18 -8.72 -10.07 6.01
CA GLU A 18 -9.61 -9.72 4.90
C GLU A 18 -9.24 -8.40 4.20
N HIS A 19 -8.44 -7.54 4.85
CA HIS A 19 -8.09 -6.20 4.39
C HIS A 19 -6.63 -6.06 3.90
N GLY A 20 -5.76 -7.05 4.16
CA GLY A 20 -4.37 -7.03 3.72
C GLY A 20 -3.38 -7.56 4.76
N VAL A 21 -2.12 -7.15 4.66
CA VAL A 21 -1.08 -7.48 5.64
C VAL A 21 -1.39 -6.82 6.98
N ILE A 22 -1.33 -7.59 8.07
CA ILE A 22 -1.52 -7.09 9.45
C ILE A 22 -0.20 -6.79 10.16
N HIS A 23 0.80 -7.67 10.04
CA HIS A 23 2.13 -7.55 10.62
C HIS A 23 3.08 -8.63 10.11
N TYR A 24 4.35 -8.52 10.48
CA TYR A 24 5.42 -9.48 10.18
C TYR A 24 5.89 -10.28 11.42
N GLY A 25 5.07 -10.26 12.48
CA GLY A 25 5.20 -11.11 13.67
C GLY A 25 5.65 -10.37 14.93
N ASN A 26 6.16 -9.13 14.85
CA ASN A 26 6.48 -8.34 16.03
C ASN A 26 6.17 -6.86 15.82
N LEU A 27 4.94 -6.49 16.15
CA LEU A 27 4.40 -5.13 16.06
C LEU A 27 5.29 -4.07 16.71
N ARG A 28 5.87 -4.35 17.90
CA ARG A 28 6.71 -3.37 18.60
C ARG A 28 8.01 -3.11 17.85
N ARG A 29 8.62 -4.16 17.30
CA ARG A 29 9.83 -4.05 16.49
C ARG A 29 9.54 -3.36 15.16
N GLU A 30 8.45 -3.72 14.51
CA GLU A 30 8.00 -3.11 13.24
C GLU A 30 7.79 -1.60 13.40
N LEU A 31 7.08 -1.18 14.46
CA LEU A 31 6.89 0.24 14.77
C LEU A 31 8.21 0.96 15.05
N SER A 32 9.10 0.36 15.85
CA SER A 32 10.40 0.96 16.14
C SER A 32 11.21 1.18 14.86
N VAL A 33 11.24 0.21 13.95
CA VAL A 33 11.98 0.31 12.68
C VAL A 33 11.33 1.35 11.75
N ALA A 34 9.99 1.43 11.73
CA ALA A 34 9.28 2.45 10.95
C ALA A 34 9.63 3.89 11.37
N LEU A 35 9.99 4.10 12.64
CA LEU A 35 10.39 5.40 13.16
C LEU A 35 11.88 5.73 12.90
N THR A 36 12.74 4.71 12.89
CA THR A 36 14.20 4.91 12.88
C THR A 36 14.88 4.52 11.57
N GLY A 37 14.14 3.93 10.62
CA GLY A 37 14.70 3.39 9.40
C GLY A 37 13.68 3.19 8.29
N ASN A 38 14.08 2.45 7.26
CA ASN A 38 13.24 2.17 6.11
C ASN A 38 12.41 0.90 6.36
N VAL A 39 11.15 0.96 5.96
CA VAL A 39 10.24 -0.17 5.97
C VAL A 39 9.67 -0.39 4.58
N PHE A 40 9.28 -1.63 4.31
CA PHE A 40 8.52 -1.99 3.13
C PHE A 40 7.08 -2.30 3.58
N ALA A 41 6.08 -1.74 2.90
CA ALA A 41 4.67 -1.93 3.24
C ALA A 41 3.85 -2.34 2.02
N ASP A 42 2.92 -3.27 2.21
CA ASP A 42 1.92 -3.61 1.19
C ASP A 42 0.83 -2.55 1.12
N LEU A 43 0.73 -1.87 -0.01
CA LEU A 43 -0.28 -0.85 -0.29
C LEU A 43 -1.28 -1.33 -1.37
N SER A 44 -1.30 -2.64 -1.67
CA SER A 44 -2.13 -3.22 -2.74
C SER A 44 -3.64 -3.09 -2.54
N HIS A 45 -4.08 -2.64 -1.36
CA HIS A 45 -5.48 -2.35 -1.06
C HIS A 45 -5.93 -0.98 -1.61
N TYR A 46 -4.99 -0.09 -1.96
CA TYR A 46 -5.32 1.17 -2.65
C TYR A 46 -5.66 0.92 -4.12
N GLY A 47 -6.77 1.51 -4.56
CA GLY A 47 -7.11 1.60 -5.98
C GLY A 47 -6.30 2.70 -6.65
N LEU A 48 -5.67 2.37 -7.79
CA LEU A 48 -4.99 3.36 -8.63
C LEU A 48 -5.89 3.71 -9.82
N ILE A 49 -6.13 5.00 -10.02
CA ILE A 49 -6.91 5.53 -11.15
C ILE A 49 -5.96 6.35 -12.02
N SER A 50 -5.97 6.08 -13.33
CA SER A 50 -5.21 6.84 -14.32
C SER A 50 -6.16 7.67 -15.18
N VAL A 51 -5.82 8.93 -15.39
CA VAL A 51 -6.62 9.90 -16.16
C VAL A 51 -5.76 10.45 -17.28
N HIS A 52 -6.29 10.46 -18.50
CA HIS A 52 -5.56 10.82 -19.72
C HIS A 52 -6.40 11.75 -20.60
N GLY A 53 -5.73 12.58 -21.40
CA GLY A 53 -6.34 13.57 -22.27
C GLY A 53 -5.78 14.98 -22.01
N GLU A 54 -5.98 15.89 -22.96
CA GLU A 54 -5.50 17.28 -22.85
C GLU A 54 -6.12 17.99 -21.64
N ASP A 55 -7.38 17.69 -21.32
CA ASP A 55 -8.13 18.32 -20.23
C ASP A 55 -8.06 17.57 -18.89
N ALA A 56 -7.23 16.52 -18.77
CA ALA A 56 -7.21 15.64 -17.59
C ALA A 56 -6.95 16.41 -16.28
N ALA A 57 -6.07 17.41 -16.31
CA ALA A 57 -5.76 18.23 -15.15
C ALA A 57 -6.95 19.13 -14.75
N GLU A 58 -7.58 19.80 -15.72
CA GLU A 58 -8.73 20.67 -15.48
C GLU A 58 -9.94 19.88 -14.95
N PHE A 59 -10.19 18.70 -15.52
CA PHE A 59 -11.20 17.78 -15.02
C PHE A 59 -10.98 17.44 -13.54
N LEU A 60 -9.75 17.06 -13.16
CA LEU A 60 -9.44 16.70 -11.77
C LEU A 60 -9.56 17.89 -10.82
N LEU A 61 -9.18 19.09 -11.25
CA LEU A 61 -9.39 20.32 -10.46
C LEU A 61 -10.87 20.56 -10.15
N GLY A 62 -11.78 20.19 -11.05
CA GLY A 62 -13.23 20.29 -10.82
C GLY A 62 -13.82 19.20 -9.89
N GLN A 63 -13.10 18.12 -9.61
CA GLN A 63 -13.57 17.01 -8.77
C GLN A 63 -13.11 17.09 -7.32
N PHE A 64 -12.01 17.79 -7.04
CA PHE A 64 -11.38 17.81 -5.73
C PHE A 64 -11.28 19.23 -5.15
N THR A 65 -11.34 19.34 -3.82
CA THR A 65 -11.30 20.60 -3.08
C THR A 65 -9.93 20.88 -2.46
N ASN A 66 -8.85 20.35 -3.06
CA ASN A 66 -7.51 20.39 -2.48
C ASN A 66 -7.00 21.83 -2.29
#